data_AF-A0A7W9A1V1-F1
#
_entry.id   AF-A0A7W9A1V1-F1
#
_cell.length_a   1.000
_cell.length_b   1.000
_cell.length_c   1.000
_cell.angle_alpha   90.00
_cell.angle_beta   90.00
_cell.angle_gamma   90.00
#
_symmetry.space_group_name_H-M   'P 1'
#
loop_
_entity.id
_entity.type
_entity.pdbx_description
1 polymer ?
#
loop_
_entity_poly.entity_id
_entity_poly.type
_entity_poly.pdbx_seq_one_letter_code
_entity_poly.pdbx_strand_id
1 'polypeptide(L)'
;MFHTETTRLIETWSALPGASRIPDRRDLDALSLGPLVTRLFLLDYRPQASRIRLAGDWIEALHGRPLSGHAWRDLWDHASLPLVESALAQCLQEIRPVILTGDCPRLPGGIEMPLVPLRGPSSRADRIVGLYRPRGFGQPVSRPPTRLSAHASLAVGEPPRARPQLIALQGRRVA
;
A
#
# COMPACT_ATOMS: atom_id res chain seq x y z
N MET A 1 -10.60 2.23 -15.82
CA MET A 1 -11.16 1.18 -14.95
C MET A 1 -10.00 0.38 -14.36
N PHE A 2 -9.97 0.18 -13.04
CA PHE A 2 -8.93 -0.64 -12.41
C PHE A 2 -9.15 -2.11 -12.73
N HIS A 3 -8.09 -2.91 -12.64
CA HIS A 3 -8.20 -4.35 -12.81
C HIS A 3 -9.01 -4.97 -11.68
N THR A 4 -9.73 -6.06 -11.97
CA THR A 4 -10.63 -6.73 -11.03
C THR A 4 -9.94 -7.09 -9.71
N GLU A 5 -8.67 -7.49 -9.73
CA GLU A 5 -7.91 -7.81 -8.51
C GLU A 5 -7.64 -6.59 -7.63
N THR A 6 -7.37 -5.45 -8.26
CA THR A 6 -7.18 -4.17 -7.57
C THR A 6 -8.49 -3.71 -6.95
N THR A 7 -9.57 -3.76 -7.73
CA THR A 7 -10.92 -3.50 -7.24
C THR A 7 -11.26 -4.41 -6.06
N ARG A 8 -10.96 -5.71 -6.14
CA ARG A 8 -11.24 -6.67 -5.08
C ARG A 8 -10.55 -6.33 -3.76
N LEU A 9 -9.27 -5.94 -3.77
CA LEU A 9 -8.60 -5.49 -2.53
C LEU A 9 -9.26 -4.24 -1.96
N ILE A 10 -9.55 -3.26 -2.82
CA ILE A 10 -10.15 -1.98 -2.42
C ILE A 10 -11.54 -2.19 -1.82
N GLU A 11 -12.39 -2.98 -2.47
CA GLU A 11 -13.74 -3.29 -2.00
C GLU A 11 -13.71 -4.07 -0.69
N THR A 12 -12.82 -5.08 -0.57
CA THR A 12 -12.64 -5.84 0.67
C THR A 12 -12.24 -4.92 1.82
N TRP A 13 -11.31 -3.98 1.59
CA TRP A 13 -10.92 -2.99 2.58
C TRP A 13 -12.04 -1.99 2.91
N SER A 14 -12.77 -1.53 1.90
CA SER A 14 -13.85 -0.54 2.07
C SER A 14 -15.06 -1.10 2.81
N ALA A 15 -15.25 -2.43 2.75
CA ALA A 15 -16.27 -3.15 3.50
C ALA A 15 -15.91 -3.39 4.98
N LEU A 16 -14.69 -3.07 5.40
CA LEU A 16 -14.27 -3.30 6.79
C LEU A 16 -15.02 -2.38 7.77
N PRO A 17 -15.28 -2.87 9.00
CA PRO A 17 -15.79 -2.04 10.07
C PRO A 17 -14.91 -0.79 10.29
N GLY A 18 -15.54 0.37 10.19
CA GLY A 18 -14.85 1.64 10.40
C GLY A 18 -13.98 2.11 9.24
N ALA A 19 -14.24 1.67 8.00
CA ALA A 19 -13.60 2.20 6.78
C ALA A 19 -13.82 3.72 6.52
N SER A 20 -14.77 4.36 7.23
CA SER A 20 -14.85 5.83 7.31
C SER A 20 -13.71 6.46 8.13
N ARG A 21 -12.93 5.62 8.81
CA ARG A 21 -11.65 5.85 9.46
C ARG A 21 -10.67 4.78 8.91
N ILE A 22 -9.45 4.72 9.44
CA ILE A 22 -8.51 3.64 9.08
C ILE A 22 -8.89 2.37 9.87
N PRO A 23 -9.33 1.25 9.26
CA PRO A 23 -9.83 0.07 9.98
C PRO A 23 -8.73 -0.68 10.76
N ASP A 24 -9.11 -1.58 11.67
CA ASP A 24 -8.14 -2.41 12.40
C ASP A 24 -7.59 -3.51 11.49
N ARG A 25 -6.27 -3.79 11.57
CA ARG A 25 -5.65 -4.88 10.80
C ARG A 25 -6.28 -6.24 11.09
N ARG A 26 -6.85 -6.45 12.28
CA ARG A 26 -7.50 -7.70 12.68
C ARG A 26 -8.84 -7.93 11.98
N ASP A 27 -9.49 -6.86 11.53
CA ASP A 27 -10.77 -6.96 10.82
C ASP A 27 -10.56 -7.46 9.37
N LEU A 28 -9.36 -7.26 8.81
CA LEU A 28 -9.01 -7.78 7.50
C LEU A 28 -8.62 -9.26 7.57
N ASP A 29 -9.55 -10.13 7.17
CA ASP A 29 -9.24 -11.50 6.82
C ASP A 29 -8.57 -11.57 5.44
N ALA A 30 -7.25 -11.74 5.43
CA ALA A 30 -6.49 -11.86 4.20
C ALA A 30 -6.85 -13.14 3.41
N LEU A 31 -7.22 -14.23 4.08
CA LEU A 31 -7.49 -15.52 3.42
C LEU A 31 -8.75 -15.45 2.54
N SER A 32 -9.69 -14.56 2.85
CA SER A 32 -10.84 -14.25 2.00
C SER A 32 -10.46 -13.75 0.59
N LEU A 33 -9.23 -13.25 0.39
CA LEU A 33 -8.71 -12.81 -0.90
C LEU A 33 -8.19 -13.98 -1.76
N GLY A 34 -8.15 -15.20 -1.19
CA GLY A 34 -7.84 -16.45 -1.89
C GLY A 34 -6.46 -16.41 -2.56
N PRO A 35 -6.35 -16.71 -3.87
CA PRO A 35 -5.05 -16.75 -4.56
C PRO A 35 -4.26 -15.44 -4.50
N LEU A 36 -4.92 -14.30 -4.25
CA LEU A 36 -4.25 -13.00 -4.13
C LEU A 36 -3.32 -12.92 -2.93
N VAL A 37 -3.52 -13.74 -1.89
CA VAL A 37 -2.70 -13.74 -0.66
C VAL A 37 -1.21 -13.88 -0.95
N THR A 38 -0.85 -14.72 -1.92
CA THR A 38 0.54 -14.93 -2.39
C THR A 38 1.19 -13.66 -2.94
N ARG A 39 0.36 -12.68 -3.35
CA ARG A 39 0.77 -11.40 -3.93
C ARG A 39 0.50 -10.22 -3.01
N LEU A 40 0.09 -10.47 -1.76
CA LEU A 40 -0.05 -9.42 -0.76
C LEU A 40 1.27 -9.17 -0.02
N PHE A 41 1.47 -7.93 0.40
CA PHE A 41 2.47 -7.57 1.37
C PHE A 41 1.85 -6.69 2.46
N LEU A 42 2.50 -6.66 3.62
CA LEU A 42 2.15 -5.82 4.75
C LEU A 42 3.37 -4.99 5.15
N LEU A 43 3.21 -3.67 5.19
CA LEU A 43 4.21 -2.75 5.70
C LEU A 43 3.94 -2.37 7.16
N ASP A 44 5.01 -2.26 7.94
CA ASP A 44 5.06 -1.40 9.12
C ASP A 44 5.45 -0.01 8.63
N TYR A 45 4.47 0.89 8.55
CA TYR A 45 4.69 2.23 8.05
C TYR A 45 5.44 3.07 9.07
N ARG A 46 6.57 3.60 8.62
CA ARG A 46 7.28 4.70 9.26
C ARG A 46 7.71 5.67 8.17
N PRO A 47 7.49 6.98 8.34
CA PRO A 47 7.98 7.96 7.39
C PRO A 47 9.45 7.70 7.09
N GLN A 48 9.77 7.46 5.81
CA GLN A 48 11.14 7.23 5.34
C GLN A 48 11.87 6.03 5.98
N ALA A 49 11.17 5.14 6.68
CA ALA A 49 11.77 3.98 7.35
C ALA A 49 10.82 2.78 7.36
N SER A 50 9.86 2.76 6.43
CA SER A 50 8.87 1.70 6.34
C SER A 50 9.54 0.36 6.06
N ARG A 51 9.10 -0.68 6.75
CA ARG A 51 9.65 -2.03 6.62
C ARG A 51 8.58 -3.01 6.18
N ILE A 52 8.99 -3.99 5.38
CA ILE A 52 8.14 -5.09 4.97
C ILE A 52 8.03 -6.04 6.16
N ARG A 53 6.82 -6.22 6.68
CA ARG A 53 6.56 -7.14 7.79
C ARG A 53 6.27 -8.55 7.25
N LEU A 54 5.46 -8.62 6.19
CA LEU A 54 5.10 -9.85 5.50
C LEU A 54 5.09 -9.59 3.99
N ALA A 55 5.47 -10.59 3.21
CA ALA A 55 5.28 -10.65 1.77
C ALA A 55 4.86 -12.07 1.42
N GLY A 56 3.91 -12.21 0.50
CA GLY A 56 3.53 -13.51 -0.02
C GLY A 56 4.67 -14.12 -0.85
N ASP A 57 4.67 -15.44 -0.94
CA ASP A 57 5.67 -16.28 -1.62
C ASP A 57 5.91 -15.89 -3.08
N TRP A 58 4.88 -15.49 -3.83
CA TRP A 58 5.03 -15.01 -5.20
C TRP A 58 5.88 -13.73 -5.26
N ILE A 59 5.72 -12.82 -4.30
CA ILE A 59 6.54 -11.60 -4.21
C ILE A 59 7.98 -11.96 -3.86
N GLU A 60 8.19 -12.85 -2.88
CA GLU A 60 9.53 -13.25 -2.47
C GLU A 60 10.27 -13.98 -3.61
N ALA A 61 9.56 -14.82 -4.38
CA ALA A 61 10.08 -15.44 -5.60
C ALA A 61 10.40 -14.40 -6.71
N LEU A 62 9.61 -13.34 -6.83
CA LEU A 62 9.87 -12.23 -7.75
C LEU A 62 11.13 -11.45 -7.35
N HIS A 63 11.38 -11.28 -6.06
CA HIS A 63 12.57 -10.58 -5.54
C HIS A 63 13.76 -11.51 -5.26
N GLY A 64 13.59 -12.83 -5.42
CA GLY A 64 14.63 -13.84 -5.23
C GLY A 64 15.12 -13.99 -3.78
N ARG A 65 14.37 -13.47 -2.79
CA ARG A 65 14.74 -13.52 -1.37
C ARG A 65 13.53 -13.30 -0.46
N PRO A 66 13.57 -13.79 0.79
CA PRO A 66 12.62 -13.38 1.82
C PRO A 66 12.66 -11.87 2.03
N LEU A 67 11.50 -11.23 2.17
CA LEU A 67 11.42 -9.77 2.27
C LEU A 67 11.08 -9.26 3.67
N SER A 68 10.66 -10.14 4.59
CA SER A 68 10.40 -9.72 5.98
C SER A 68 11.62 -9.00 6.58
N GLY A 69 11.37 -7.89 7.27
CA GLY A 69 12.38 -7.03 7.88
C GLY A 69 13.10 -6.06 6.92
N HIS A 70 13.03 -6.27 5.59
CA HIS A 70 13.72 -5.39 4.63
C HIS A 70 13.06 -4.01 4.55
N ALA A 71 13.85 -2.98 4.24
CA ALA A 71 13.33 -1.65 4.05
C ALA A 71 12.57 -1.56 2.73
N TRP A 72 11.38 -0.96 2.77
CA TRP A 72 10.52 -0.82 1.60
C TRP A 72 11.24 -0.09 0.44
N ARG A 73 11.98 0.96 0.77
CA ARG A 73 12.81 1.75 -0.14
C ARG A 73 13.89 0.97 -0.88
N ASP A 74 14.36 -0.16 -0.34
CA ASP A 74 15.39 -0.96 -1.00
C ASP A 74 14.85 -1.69 -2.24
N LEU A 75 13.52 -1.78 -2.36
CA LEU A 75 12.87 -2.35 -3.54
C LEU A 75 12.78 -1.37 -4.70
N TRP A 76 13.05 -0.09 -4.50
CA TRP A 76 12.81 0.96 -5.49
C TRP A 76 14.09 1.65 -5.93
N ASP A 77 14.09 2.18 -7.14
CA ASP A 77 15.10 3.09 -7.61
C ASP A 77 15.08 4.39 -6.82
N HIS A 78 16.25 5.00 -6.63
CA HIS A 78 16.37 6.23 -5.85
C HIS A 78 15.48 7.35 -6.42
N ALA A 79 15.37 7.45 -7.75
CA ALA A 79 14.53 8.45 -8.42
C ALA A 79 13.03 8.29 -8.09
N SER A 80 12.59 7.09 -7.73
CA SER A 80 11.19 6.79 -7.41
C SER A 80 10.84 7.00 -5.94
N LEU A 81 11.83 7.13 -5.04
CA LEU A 81 11.59 7.24 -3.61
C LEU A 81 10.65 8.40 -3.22
N PRO A 82 10.76 9.63 -3.79
CA PRO A 82 9.83 10.70 -3.44
C PRO A 82 8.36 10.34 -3.72
N LEU A 83 8.08 9.75 -4.89
CA LEU A 83 6.73 9.35 -5.28
C LEU A 83 6.21 8.22 -4.39
N VAL A 84 7.04 7.21 -4.14
CA VAL A 84 6.68 6.03 -3.35
C VAL A 84 6.40 6.40 -1.89
N GLU A 85 7.25 7.22 -1.27
CA GLU A 85 7.06 7.67 0.11
C GLU A 85 5.83 8.57 0.24
N SER A 86 5.60 9.45 -0.76
CA SER A 86 4.38 10.27 -0.83
C SER A 86 3.12 9.41 -0.90
N ALA A 87 3.11 8.36 -1.72
CA ALA A 87 1.97 7.45 -1.83
C ALA A 87 1.63 6.73 -0.51
N LEU A 88 2.66 6.29 0.25
CA LEU A 88 2.43 5.69 1.57
C LEU A 88 1.84 6.71 2.56
N ALA A 89 2.40 7.93 2.58
CA ALA A 89 1.91 8.99 3.44
C ALA A 89 0.47 9.39 3.09
N GLN A 90 0.18 9.58 1.80
CA GLN A 90 -1.13 9.93 1.27
C GLN A 90 -2.18 8.87 1.64
N CYS A 91 -1.85 7.59 1.49
CA CYS A 91 -2.73 6.47 1.83
C CYS A 91 -3.23 6.55 3.29
N LEU A 92 -2.33 6.89 4.23
CA LEU A 92 -2.69 7.04 5.65
C LEU A 92 -3.34 8.38 5.97
N GLN A 93 -2.83 9.49 5.43
CA GLN A 93 -3.32 10.84 5.76
C GLN A 93 -4.73 11.07 5.23
N GLU A 94 -5.03 10.56 4.04
CA GLU A 94 -6.32 10.77 3.39
C GLU A 94 -7.32 9.65 3.71
N ILE A 95 -6.88 8.55 4.35
CA ILE A 95 -7.72 7.39 4.66
C ILE A 95 -8.36 6.84 3.37
N ARG A 96 -7.51 6.64 2.36
CA ARG A 96 -7.95 6.19 1.03
C ARG A 96 -6.99 5.17 0.45
N PRO A 97 -7.48 4.29 -0.44
CA PRO A 97 -6.59 3.52 -1.27
C PRO A 97 -5.76 4.43 -2.17
N VAL A 98 -4.47 4.08 -2.32
CA VAL A 98 -3.58 4.70 -3.29
C VAL A 98 -3.04 3.62 -4.20
N ILE A 99 -3.05 3.85 -5.50
CA ILE A 99 -2.52 2.93 -6.50
C ILE A 99 -1.20 3.48 -6.99
N LEU A 100 -0.12 2.76 -6.73
CA LEU A 100 1.17 2.97 -7.39
C LEU A 100 1.21 2.21 -8.71
N THR A 101 1.76 2.83 -9.75
CA THR A 101 2.09 2.13 -11.00
C THR A 101 3.55 2.36 -11.34
N GLY A 102 4.18 1.34 -11.91
CA GLY A 102 5.60 1.34 -12.16
C GLY A 102 6.05 0.20 -13.04
N ASP A 103 7.35 0.14 -13.27
CA ASP A 103 8.01 -0.96 -13.93
C ASP A 103 8.59 -1.94 -12.92
N CYS A 104 8.51 -3.21 -13.30
CA CYS A 104 9.26 -4.29 -12.68
C CYS A 104 9.98 -5.01 -13.82
N PRO A 105 11.32 -4.99 -13.89
CA PRO A 105 12.04 -5.56 -15.04
C PRO A 105 11.80 -7.06 -15.28
N ARG A 106 11.24 -7.78 -14.30
CA ARG A 106 10.81 -9.18 -14.41
C ARG A 106 9.35 -9.35 -14.85
N LEU A 107 8.52 -8.32 -14.83
CA LEU A 107 7.10 -8.38 -15.21
C LEU A 107 6.86 -7.57 -16.48
N PRO A 108 6.55 -8.23 -17.61
CA PRO A 108 6.12 -7.54 -18.82
C PRO A 108 4.94 -6.59 -18.52
N GLY A 109 4.97 -5.39 -19.09
CA GLY A 109 3.95 -4.36 -18.87
C GLY A 109 4.00 -3.66 -17.51
N GLY A 110 4.93 -4.05 -16.64
CA GLY A 110 5.12 -3.44 -15.33
C GLY A 110 4.13 -3.93 -14.28
N ILE A 111 3.94 -3.10 -13.26
CA ILE A 111 3.20 -3.43 -12.05
C ILE A 111 2.25 -2.32 -11.63
N GLU A 112 1.11 -2.74 -11.08
CA GLU A 112 0.15 -1.94 -10.36
C GLU A 112 0.12 -2.43 -8.91
N MET A 113 0.15 -1.49 -7.95
CA MET A 113 0.12 -1.78 -6.54
C MET A 113 -0.94 -0.94 -5.84
N PRO A 114 -2.17 -1.44 -5.66
CA PRO A 114 -3.09 -0.83 -4.73
C PRO A 114 -2.57 -1.00 -3.30
N LEU A 115 -2.67 0.08 -2.54
CA LEU A 115 -2.27 0.22 -1.15
C LEU A 115 -3.51 0.60 -0.35
N VAL A 116 -3.73 -0.05 0.78
CA VAL A 116 -4.85 0.27 1.70
C VAL A 116 -4.34 0.42 3.14
N PRO A 117 -4.79 1.47 3.87
CA PRO A 117 -4.28 1.77 5.20
C PRO A 117 -4.99 0.94 6.27
N LEU A 118 -4.27 0.53 7.31
CA LEU A 118 -4.80 -0.20 8.46
C LEU A 118 -4.14 0.30 9.75
N ARG A 119 -4.81 0.05 10.88
CA ARG A 119 -4.22 0.25 12.20
C ARG A 119 -3.51 -1.01 12.67
N GLY A 120 -2.33 -0.86 13.24
CA GLY A 120 -1.62 -1.96 13.90
C GLY A 120 -2.15 -2.24 15.32
N PRO A 121 -1.49 -3.17 16.04
CA PRO A 121 -1.89 -3.58 17.39
C PRO A 121 -1.86 -2.44 18.43
N SER A 122 -1.10 -1.38 18.16
CA SER A 122 -1.02 -0.17 18.98
C SER A 122 -2.20 0.80 18.77
N SER A 123 -3.18 0.43 17.94
CA SER A 123 -4.24 1.29 17.43
C SER A 123 -3.75 2.50 16.62
N ARG A 124 -2.45 2.59 16.30
CA ARG A 124 -1.91 3.61 15.41
C ARG A 124 -2.13 3.21 13.96
N ALA A 125 -2.35 4.21 13.11
CA ALA A 125 -2.38 4.09 11.66
C ALA A 125 -0.96 3.87 11.13
N ASP A 126 -0.45 2.65 11.29
CA ASP A 126 0.93 2.27 11.01
C ASP A 126 1.04 1.00 10.16
N ARG A 127 -0.05 0.55 9.53
CA ARG A 127 -0.06 -0.61 8.64
C ARG A 127 -0.55 -0.21 7.26
N ILE A 128 0.10 -0.75 6.23
CA ILE A 128 -0.36 -0.65 4.85
C ILE A 128 -0.33 -2.05 4.25
N VAL A 129 -1.46 -2.51 3.74
CA VAL A 129 -1.51 -3.72 2.90
C VAL A 129 -1.43 -3.29 1.46
N GLY A 130 -0.61 -3.98 0.68
CA GLY A 130 -0.58 -3.80 -0.76
C GLY A 130 -0.61 -5.11 -1.52
N LEU A 131 -0.93 -5.03 -2.81
CA LEU A 131 -0.97 -6.16 -3.74
C LEU A 131 0.02 -5.92 -4.88
N TYR A 132 0.77 -6.93 -5.28
CA TYR A 132 1.50 -6.91 -6.55
C TYR A 132 0.56 -7.40 -7.67
N ARG A 133 0.12 -6.49 -8.54
CA ARG A 133 -0.68 -6.83 -9.73
C ARG A 133 0.14 -6.61 -11.01
N PRO A 134 0.61 -7.69 -11.67
CA PRO A 134 1.24 -7.57 -12.99
C PRO A 134 0.27 -6.96 -14.01
N ARG A 135 0.76 -6.05 -14.86
CA ARG A 135 -0.08 -5.33 -15.84
C ARG A 135 -0.07 -5.97 -17.23
N GLY A 136 1.02 -6.63 -17.61
CA GLY A 136 1.13 -7.33 -18.89
C GLY A 136 0.80 -8.81 -18.77
N PHE A 137 0.54 -9.41 -19.93
CA PHE A 137 0.42 -10.85 -20.10
C PHE A 137 1.81 -11.44 -20.38
N GLY A 138 2.17 -12.52 -19.69
CA GLY A 138 3.44 -13.21 -19.90
C GLY A 138 3.99 -13.79 -18.61
N GLN A 139 4.89 -14.77 -18.74
CA GLN A 139 5.60 -15.31 -17.59
C GLN A 139 6.64 -14.29 -17.10
N PRO A 140 6.93 -14.27 -15.78
CA PRO A 140 8.04 -13.49 -15.27
C PRO A 140 9.34 -13.83 -16.01
N VAL A 141 10.08 -12.82 -16.42
CA VAL A 141 11.35 -13.03 -17.12
C VAL A 141 12.40 -13.47 -16.10
N SER A 142 13.21 -14.45 -16.47
CA SER A 142 14.40 -14.84 -15.69
C SER A 142 15.47 -13.77 -15.84
N ARG A 143 15.47 -12.82 -14.91
CA ARG A 143 16.47 -11.75 -14.75
C ARG A 143 16.84 -11.67 -13.27
N PRO A 144 18.06 -11.21 -12.93
CA PRO A 144 18.39 -10.95 -11.53
C PRO A 144 17.35 -9.99 -10.92
N PRO A 145 17.02 -10.12 -9.63
CA PRO A 145 16.15 -9.17 -8.95
C PRO A 145 16.72 -7.76 -9.10
N THR A 146 15.92 -6.88 -9.69
CA THR A 146 16.25 -5.46 -9.87
C THR A 146 15.25 -4.62 -9.11
N ARG A 147 15.67 -3.39 -8.79
CA ARG A 147 14.78 -2.37 -8.24
C ARG A 147 13.61 -2.09 -9.18
N LEU A 148 12.51 -1.69 -8.57
CA LEU A 148 11.29 -1.22 -9.21
C LEU A 148 11.41 0.28 -9.50
N SER A 149 10.74 0.73 -10.55
CA SER A 149 10.66 2.16 -10.87
C SER A 149 9.19 2.59 -10.81
N ALA A 150 8.84 3.56 -9.97
CA ALA A 150 7.49 4.12 -9.90
C ALA A 150 7.33 5.29 -10.86
N HIS A 151 6.19 5.33 -11.55
CA HIS A 151 5.88 6.35 -12.58
C HIS A 151 4.70 7.22 -12.21
N ALA A 152 3.70 6.66 -11.53
CA ALA A 152 2.52 7.41 -11.10
C ALA A 152 1.92 6.85 -9.81
N SER A 153 1.24 7.74 -9.08
CA SER A 153 0.40 7.42 -7.92
C SER A 153 -0.98 8.03 -8.11
N LEU A 154 -2.03 7.30 -7.75
CA LEU A 154 -3.41 7.78 -7.83
C LEU A 154 -4.18 7.41 -6.56
N ALA A 155 -4.72 8.40 -5.85
CA ALA A 155 -5.68 8.15 -4.77
C ALA A 155 -7.07 7.81 -5.34
N VAL A 156 -7.75 6.86 -4.71
CA VAL A 156 -9.05 6.33 -5.16
C VAL A 156 -10.16 6.77 -4.20
N GLY A 157 -11.25 7.29 -4.76
CA GLY A 157 -12.40 7.79 -3.99
C GLY A 157 -12.18 9.18 -3.40
N GLU A 158 -13.17 9.72 -2.70
CA GLU A 158 -13.07 11.00 -1.99
C GLU A 158 -12.56 10.79 -0.55
N PRO A 159 -11.78 11.73 0.01
CA PRO A 159 -11.31 11.56 1.38
C PRO A 159 -12.53 11.68 2.30
N PRO A 160 -12.58 10.95 3.43
CA PRO A 160 -13.64 11.14 4.40
C PRO A 160 -13.71 12.62 4.78
N ARG A 161 -14.92 13.21 4.76
CA ARG A 161 -15.09 14.62 5.12
C ARG A 161 -14.43 14.87 6.47
N ALA A 162 -13.42 15.73 6.48
CA ALA A 162 -12.78 16.14 7.71
C ALA A 162 -13.87 16.69 8.64
N ARG A 163 -14.09 16.03 9.79
CA ARG A 163 -14.74 16.73 10.89
C ARG A 163 -13.69 17.74 11.36
N PRO A 164 -13.92 19.06 11.24
CA PRO A 164 -12.97 20.04 11.75
C PRO A 164 -12.77 19.72 13.23
N GLN A 165 -11.57 19.26 13.58
CA GLN A 165 -11.18 19.23 14.97
C GLN A 165 -10.90 20.69 15.32
N LEU A 166 -11.81 21.28 16.11
CA LEU A 166 -11.54 22.55 16.76
C LEU A 166 -10.34 22.34 17.68
N ILE A 167 -9.15 22.69 17.18
CA ILE A 167 -7.99 22.89 18.03
C ILE A 167 -8.29 24.19 18.78
N ALA A 168 -8.64 24.07 20.06
CA ALA A 168 -8.65 25.21 20.95
C ALA A 168 -7.20 25.71 21.11
N LEU A 169 -6.77 26.59 20.23
CA LEU A 169 -5.58 27.42 20.43
C LEU A 169 -5.86 28.32 21.62
N GLN A 170 -5.23 27.97 22.76
CA GLN A 170 -5.15 28.73 24.00
C GLN A 170 -5.93 30.07 24.04
N GLY A 171 -7.18 29.99 24.50
CA GLY A 171 -7.70 30.93 25.47
C GLY A 171 -7.97 32.38 25.06
N ARG A 172 -8.01 32.75 23.77
CA ARG A 172 -8.45 34.11 23.39
C ARG A 172 -9.77 34.11 22.63
N ARG A 173 -10.85 34.40 23.38
CA ARG A 173 -12.10 34.93 22.83
C ARG A 173 -11.77 36.27 22.17
N VAL A 174 -11.98 36.36 20.86
CA VAL A 174 -12.14 37.64 20.18
C VAL A 174 -13.65 37.83 20.04
N ALA A 175 -14.14 38.94 20.58
CA ALA A 175 -15.53 39.38 20.53
C ALA A 175 -15.90 39.84 19.12
#